data_AF-A0A931S9K4-F1
#
_entry.id   AF-A0A931S9K4-F1
#
_cell.length_a   1.000
_cell.length_b   1.000
_cell.length_c   1.000
_cell.angle_alpha   90.00
_cell.angle_beta   90.00
_cell.angle_gamma   90.00
#
_symmetry.space_group_name_H-M   'P 1'
#
loop_
_entity.id
_entity.type
_entity.pdbx_description
1 polymer ?
#
loop_
_entity_poly.entity_id
_entity_poly.type
_entity_poly.pdbx_seq_one_letter_code
_entity_poly.pdbx_strand_id
1 'polypeptide(L)'
;MNPAPAMGPYSPHELDSFARHIFAPDPLSRFQYERVHQSKGSFPDDQATKSLMLAVLQDGIACFQSYFFQPSRSNAKLCREAEEWINSEDEGIFSFNSICETLDLDSMKLRNGLQRWKARQGSSRPEERKRLVANKGKWPVKNRNTA
;
A
#
# COMPACT_ATOMS: atom_id res chain seq x y z
N MET A 1 -55.69 7.54 30.63
CA MET A 1 -54.52 6.72 30.98
C MET A 1 -54.65 5.36 30.31
N ASN A 2 -53.82 5.05 29.32
CA ASN A 2 -53.64 3.68 28.81
C ASN A 2 -52.31 3.14 29.37
N PRO A 3 -52.26 1.90 29.89
CA PRO A 3 -51.03 1.38 30.48
C PRO A 3 -50.03 0.98 29.39
N ALA A 4 -48.74 1.17 29.69
CA ALA A 4 -47.63 0.73 28.84
C ALA A 4 -47.58 -0.81 28.75
N PRO A 5 -47.22 -1.40 27.60
CA PRO A 5 -47.09 -2.84 27.48
C PRO A 5 -45.85 -3.32 28.25
N ALA A 6 -46.06 -4.31 29.13
CA ALA A 6 -45.00 -4.96 29.88
C ALA A 6 -44.12 -5.80 28.95
N MET A 7 -42.84 -5.44 28.84
CA MET A 7 -41.79 -6.25 28.19
C MET A 7 -41.44 -7.43 29.10
N GLY A 8 -42.08 -8.58 28.88
CA GLY A 8 -41.59 -9.87 29.37
C GLY A 8 -40.33 -10.31 28.61
N PRO A 9 -39.56 -11.29 29.14
CA PRO A 9 -38.34 -11.75 28.48
C PRO A 9 -38.70 -12.43 27.15
N TYR A 10 -38.16 -11.91 26.05
CA TYR A 10 -38.40 -12.43 24.71
C TYR A 10 -38.17 -13.94 24.64
N SER A 11 -39.16 -14.66 24.10
CA SER A 11 -39.08 -16.11 23.90
C SER A 11 -37.88 -16.46 23.01
N PRO A 12 -37.03 -17.46 23.37
CA PRO A 12 -35.87 -17.85 22.57
C PRO A 12 -36.16 -18.21 21.10
N HIS A 13 -37.39 -18.64 20.82
CA HIS A 13 -37.83 -19.00 19.46
C HIS A 13 -38.07 -17.77 18.57
N GLU A 14 -38.38 -16.61 19.16
CA GLU A 14 -38.52 -15.34 18.44
C GLU A 14 -37.16 -14.81 18.00
N LEU A 15 -36.13 -14.97 18.85
CA LEU A 15 -34.75 -14.59 18.53
C LEU A 15 -34.14 -15.49 17.45
N ASP A 16 -34.43 -16.79 17.49
CA ASP A 16 -34.01 -17.74 16.46
C ASP A 16 -34.70 -17.48 15.11
N SER A 17 -36.00 -17.17 15.14
CA SER A 17 -36.76 -16.73 13.95
C SER A 17 -36.20 -15.44 13.37
N PHE A 18 -35.95 -14.45 14.22
CA PHE A 18 -35.40 -13.15 13.81
C PHE A 18 -33.96 -13.27 13.29
N ALA A 19 -33.12 -14.08 13.94
CA ALA A 19 -31.77 -14.38 13.48
C ALA A 19 -31.79 -15.08 12.12
N ARG A 20 -32.70 -16.05 11.91
CA ARG A 20 -32.90 -16.64 10.58
C ARG A 20 -33.41 -15.65 9.54
N HIS A 21 -34.12 -14.59 9.92
CA HIS A 21 -34.63 -13.60 8.97
C HIS A 21 -33.58 -12.53 8.62
N ILE A 22 -32.77 -12.10 9.61
CA ILE A 22 -31.69 -11.13 9.41
C ILE A 22 -30.49 -11.76 8.70
N PHE A 23 -30.15 -12.99 9.07
CA PHE A 23 -29.01 -13.72 8.52
C PHE A 23 -29.43 -14.78 7.50
N ALA A 24 -30.70 -14.79 7.07
CA ALA A 24 -31.08 -15.57 5.90
C ALA A 24 -30.20 -15.11 4.72
N PRO A 25 -29.56 -16.03 4.00
CA PRO A 25 -28.95 -15.67 2.74
C PRO A 25 -30.09 -15.24 1.82
N ASP A 26 -30.22 -13.93 1.57
CA ASP A 26 -31.24 -13.40 0.66
C ASP A 26 -31.01 -14.05 -0.72
N PRO A 27 -31.92 -14.92 -1.20
CA PRO A 27 -31.76 -15.58 -2.49
C PRO A 27 -31.79 -14.58 -3.66
N LEU A 28 -32.26 -13.34 -3.43
CA LEU A 28 -32.21 -12.24 -4.40
C LEU A 28 -30.89 -11.47 -4.37
N SER A 29 -30.05 -11.67 -3.36
CA SER A 29 -28.69 -11.10 -3.28
C SER A 29 -27.85 -11.55 -4.48
N ARG A 30 -28.02 -12.80 -4.94
CA ARG A 30 -27.37 -13.30 -6.14
C ARG A 30 -27.78 -12.52 -7.40
N PHE A 31 -29.07 -12.24 -7.57
CA PHE A 31 -29.58 -11.52 -8.75
C PHE A 31 -29.24 -10.03 -8.71
N GLN A 32 -29.16 -9.42 -7.54
CA GLN A 32 -28.71 -8.03 -7.38
C GLN A 32 -27.21 -7.89 -7.63
N TYR A 33 -26.41 -8.81 -7.07
CA TYR A 33 -24.98 -8.93 -7.35
C TYR A 33 -24.77 -9.15 -8.85
N GLU A 34 -25.48 -10.12 -9.42
CA GLU A 34 -25.45 -10.38 -10.86
C GLU A 34 -25.88 -9.17 -11.66
N ARG A 35 -26.87 -8.36 -11.27
CA ARG A 35 -27.25 -7.17 -12.07
C ARG A 35 -26.17 -6.08 -12.07
N VAL A 36 -25.48 -5.88 -10.96
CA VAL A 36 -24.32 -4.99 -10.86
C VAL A 36 -23.13 -5.54 -11.66
N HIS A 37 -22.93 -6.86 -11.63
CA HIS A 37 -21.79 -7.54 -12.28
C HIS A 37 -22.08 -8.16 -13.67
N GLN A 38 -23.31 -8.12 -14.19
CA GLN A 38 -23.70 -8.59 -15.54
C GLN A 38 -23.84 -7.42 -16.52
N SER A 39 -23.73 -6.18 -16.03
CA SER A 39 -23.54 -4.99 -16.85
C SER A 39 -22.14 -5.03 -17.48
N LYS A 40 -21.95 -5.99 -18.38
CA LYS A 40 -20.74 -6.28 -19.15
C LYS A 40 -20.55 -5.16 -20.18
N GLY A 41 -20.09 -4.02 -19.69
CA GLY A 41 -19.81 -2.83 -20.48
C GLY A 41 -19.08 -1.82 -19.62
N SER A 42 -17.79 -2.05 -19.39
CA SER A 42 -16.91 -1.27 -18.51
C SER A 42 -17.20 -1.45 -17.01
N PHE A 43 -16.65 -2.50 -16.41
CA PHE A 43 -16.69 -2.69 -14.96
C PHE A 43 -15.84 -1.60 -14.27
N PRO A 44 -16.41 -0.76 -13.38
CA PRO A 44 -15.60 0.10 -12.50
C PRO A 44 -14.67 -0.72 -11.58
N ASP A 45 -14.97 -2.00 -11.37
CA ASP A 45 -14.21 -2.91 -10.52
C ASP A 45 -12.82 -3.25 -11.07
N ASP A 46 -12.68 -3.45 -12.39
CA ASP A 46 -11.37 -3.62 -13.05
C ASP A 46 -10.51 -2.36 -12.90
N GLN A 47 -11.11 -1.18 -13.05
CA GLN A 47 -10.40 0.09 -12.91
C GLN A 47 -9.99 0.35 -11.47
N ALA A 48 -10.84 0.02 -10.49
CA ALA A 48 -10.52 0.09 -9.08
C ALA A 48 -9.36 -0.85 -8.72
N THR A 49 -9.39 -2.08 -9.21
CA THR A 49 -8.34 -3.08 -9.01
C THR A 49 -7.01 -2.62 -9.62
N LYS A 50 -7.02 -2.14 -10.87
CA LYS A 50 -5.82 -1.57 -11.52
C LYS A 50 -5.29 -0.34 -10.79
N SER A 51 -6.17 0.52 -10.28
CA SER A 51 -5.77 1.68 -9.49
C SER A 51 -5.11 1.28 -8.17
N LEU A 52 -5.64 0.26 -7.50
CA LEU A 52 -5.04 -0.31 -6.30
C LEU A 52 -3.66 -0.92 -6.61
N MET A 53 -3.55 -1.72 -7.66
CA MET A 53 -2.27 -2.30 -8.10
C MET A 53 -1.23 -1.23 -8.43
N LEU A 54 -1.64 -0.15 -9.09
CA LEU A 54 -0.78 1.00 -9.36
C LEU A 54 -0.35 1.71 -8.07
N ALA A 55 -1.26 1.89 -7.11
CA ALA A 55 -0.94 2.49 -5.82
C ALA A 55 0.09 1.64 -5.05
N VAL A 56 -0.09 0.31 -5.02
CA VAL A 56 0.88 -0.63 -4.43
C VAL A 56 2.24 -0.55 -5.13
N LEU A 57 2.25 -0.48 -6.46
CA LEU A 57 3.49 -0.33 -7.23
C LEU A 57 4.22 0.97 -6.90
N GLN A 58 3.48 2.10 -6.87
CA GLN A 58 4.05 3.40 -6.55
C GLN A 58 4.60 3.45 -5.13
N ASP A 59 3.86 2.92 -4.16
CA ASP A 59 4.28 2.86 -2.76
C ASP A 59 5.53 1.98 -2.59
N GLY A 60 5.56 0.79 -3.21
CA GLY A 60 6.72 -0.10 -3.19
C GLY A 60 7.97 0.55 -3.78
N ILE A 61 7.85 1.27 -4.90
CA ILE A 61 8.95 2.02 -5.51
C ILE A 61 9.38 3.20 -4.62
N ALA A 62 8.43 3.94 -4.03
CA ALA A 62 8.72 5.04 -3.13
C ALA A 62 9.47 4.55 -1.88
N CYS A 63 9.06 3.42 -1.32
CA CYS A 63 9.73 2.77 -0.20
C CYS A 63 11.16 2.35 -0.57
N PHE A 64 11.35 1.74 -1.75
CA PHE A 64 12.68 1.40 -2.28
C PHE A 64 13.59 2.62 -2.44
N GLN A 65 13.04 3.75 -2.92
CA GLN A 65 13.81 4.98 -3.12
C GLN A 65 14.08 5.75 -1.83
N SER A 66 13.15 5.73 -0.87
CA SER A 66 13.22 6.46 0.40
C SER A 66 14.47 6.13 1.20
N TYR A 67 14.94 4.87 1.14
CA TYR A 67 16.22 4.45 1.72
C TYR A 67 17.40 5.36 1.34
N PHE A 68 17.42 5.81 0.08
CA PHE A 68 18.54 6.57 -0.46
C PHE A 68 18.51 8.04 -0.02
N PHE A 69 17.33 8.60 0.22
CA PHE A 69 17.16 9.97 0.70
C PHE A 69 17.37 10.10 2.21
N GLN A 70 16.88 9.13 2.99
CA GLN A 70 16.98 9.16 4.45
C GLN A 70 17.29 7.76 5.02
N PRO A 71 18.56 7.33 5.03
CA PRO A 71 18.96 6.05 5.59
C PRO A 71 18.84 6.08 7.12
N SER A 72 17.69 5.67 7.64
CA SER A 72 17.45 5.41 9.06
C SER A 72 17.45 3.91 9.33
N ARG A 73 17.98 3.49 10.49
CA ARG A 73 17.96 2.07 10.90
C ARG A 73 16.54 1.51 10.95
N SER A 74 15.54 2.34 11.25
CA SER A 74 14.13 1.96 11.29
C SER A 74 13.57 1.64 9.90
N ASN A 75 14.09 2.27 8.84
CA ASN A 75 13.56 2.11 7.48
C ASN A 75 14.31 1.05 6.67
N ALA A 76 15.49 0.62 7.12
CA ALA A 76 16.31 -0.36 6.41
C ALA A 76 15.60 -1.72 6.20
N LYS A 77 14.75 -2.14 7.15
CA LYS A 77 13.98 -3.38 7.04
C LYS A 77 12.91 -3.26 5.93
N LEU A 78 12.09 -2.21 5.98
CA LEU A 78 11.04 -1.94 4.98
C LEU A 78 11.62 -1.84 3.57
N CYS A 79 12.78 -1.20 3.43
CA CYS A 79 13.42 -1.05 2.12
C CYS A 79 13.95 -2.39 1.59
N ARG A 80 14.44 -3.27 2.48
CA ARG A 80 14.85 -4.63 2.09
C ARG A 80 13.64 -5.47 1.70
N GLU A 81 12.55 -5.39 2.45
CA GLU A 81 11.28 -6.07 2.12
C GLU A 81 10.74 -5.60 0.76
N ALA A 82 10.80 -4.28 0.47
CA ALA A 82 10.44 -3.74 -0.83
C ALA A 82 11.37 -4.24 -1.95
N GLU A 83 12.68 -4.31 -1.72
CA GLU A 83 13.64 -4.86 -2.69
C GLU A 83 13.42 -6.38 -2.93
N GLU A 84 13.13 -7.14 -1.88
CA GLU A 84 12.78 -8.56 -1.98
C GLU A 84 11.48 -8.75 -2.77
N TRP A 85 10.46 -7.93 -2.51
CA TRP A 85 9.20 -7.95 -3.26
C TRP A 85 9.40 -7.61 -4.75
N ILE A 86 10.15 -6.55 -5.07
CA ILE A 86 10.48 -6.18 -6.46
C ILE A 86 11.25 -7.30 -7.16
N ASN A 87 12.12 -8.02 -6.43
CA ASN A 87 12.91 -9.11 -7.00
C ASN A 87 12.21 -10.46 -6.98
N SER A 88 11.10 -10.60 -6.26
CA SER A 88 10.37 -11.86 -6.14
C SER A 88 9.88 -12.37 -7.50
N GLU A 89 9.88 -13.70 -7.66
CA GLU A 89 9.33 -14.39 -8.83
C GLU A 89 7.96 -15.01 -8.51
N ASP A 90 7.30 -14.51 -7.47
CA ASP A 90 6.01 -15.00 -7.01
C ASP A 90 4.88 -14.66 -8.00
N GLU A 91 3.84 -15.49 -8.04
CA GLU A 91 2.68 -15.37 -8.93
C GLU A 91 1.39 -14.93 -8.20
N GLY A 92 1.50 -14.42 -6.97
CA GLY A 92 0.37 -13.88 -6.23
C GLY A 92 -0.27 -12.65 -6.89
N ILE A 93 -1.53 -12.37 -6.53
CA ILE A 93 -2.34 -11.28 -7.11
C ILE A 93 -1.74 -9.87 -6.95
N PHE A 94 -0.87 -9.66 -5.96
CA PHE A 94 -0.12 -8.42 -5.74
C PHE A 94 1.39 -8.66 -5.83
N SER A 95 1.80 -9.72 -6.51
CA SER A 95 3.20 -9.90 -6.85
C SER A 95 3.62 -8.84 -7.85
N PHE A 96 4.90 -8.49 -7.83
CA PHE A 96 5.44 -7.50 -8.76
C PHE A 96 5.19 -7.90 -10.23
N ASN A 97 5.28 -9.18 -10.55
CA ASN A 97 5.04 -9.70 -11.90
C ASN A 97 3.57 -9.57 -12.30
N SER A 98 2.63 -9.98 -11.44
CA SER A 98 1.19 -9.89 -11.70
C SER A 98 0.71 -8.44 -11.84
N ILE A 99 1.24 -7.54 -11.01
CA ILE A 99 0.94 -6.10 -11.12
C ILE A 99 1.48 -5.53 -12.43
N CYS A 100 2.73 -5.85 -12.80
CA CYS A 100 3.30 -5.36 -14.06
C CYS A 100 2.49 -5.87 -15.26
N GLU A 101 2.13 -7.15 -15.27
CA GLU A 101 1.30 -7.76 -16.33
C GLU A 101 -0.07 -7.08 -16.44
N THR A 102 -0.76 -6.86 -15.31
CA THR A 102 -2.09 -6.24 -15.28
C THR A 102 -2.09 -4.76 -15.71
N LEU A 103 -0.95 -4.08 -15.54
CA LEU A 103 -0.73 -2.69 -15.94
C LEU A 103 -0.09 -2.55 -17.34
N ASP A 104 0.08 -3.64 -18.09
CA ASP A 104 0.78 -3.68 -19.39
C ASP A 104 2.23 -3.15 -19.32
N LEU A 105 2.91 -3.39 -18.19
CA LEU A 105 4.29 -3.02 -17.92
C LEU A 105 5.22 -4.23 -18.04
N ASP A 106 6.42 -4.00 -18.58
CA ASP A 106 7.47 -5.00 -18.64
C ASP A 106 8.24 -5.03 -17.31
N SER A 107 8.00 -6.09 -16.53
CA SER A 107 8.59 -6.29 -15.20
C SER A 107 10.12 -6.29 -15.24
N MET A 108 10.72 -6.87 -16.29
CA MET A 108 12.17 -6.92 -16.46
C MET A 108 12.77 -5.54 -16.78
N LYS A 109 12.11 -4.74 -17.61
CA LYS A 109 12.54 -3.36 -17.87
C LYS A 109 12.44 -2.50 -16.62
N LEU A 110 11.38 -2.66 -15.83
CA LEU A 110 11.19 -1.90 -14.60
C LEU A 110 12.27 -2.25 -13.56
N ARG A 111 12.55 -3.54 -13.35
CA ARG A 111 13.66 -4.03 -12.49
C ARG A 111 15.01 -3.46 -12.94
N ASN A 112 15.31 -3.54 -14.23
CA ASN A 112 16.53 -2.99 -14.80
C ASN A 112 16.65 -1.47 -14.59
N GLY A 113 15.54 -0.74 -14.72
CA GLY A 113 15.47 0.70 -14.44
C GLY A 113 15.81 1.02 -12.99
N LEU A 114 15.22 0.29 -12.04
CA LEU A 114 15.45 0.43 -10.60
C LEU A 114 16.89 0.09 -10.21
N GLN A 115 17.46 -0.99 -10.77
CA GLN A 115 18.87 -1.36 -10.55
C GLN A 115 19.84 -0.31 -11.08
N ARG A 116 19.62 0.21 -12.29
CA ARG A 116 20.42 1.31 -12.86
C ARG A 116 20.31 2.59 -12.03
N TRP A 117 19.11 2.90 -11.53
CA TRP A 117 18.91 4.02 -10.62
C TRP A 117 19.69 3.85 -9.31
N LYS A 118 19.60 2.66 -8.69
CA LYS A 118 20.37 2.29 -7.48
C LYS A 118 21.87 2.44 -7.70
N ALA A 119 22.40 1.99 -8.84
CA ALA A 119 23.81 2.16 -9.20
C ALA A 119 24.23 3.64 -9.32
N ARG A 120 23.39 4.49 -9.93
CA ARG A 120 23.65 5.94 -10.03
C ARG A 120 23.68 6.62 -8.65
N GLN A 121 22.74 6.29 -7.76
CA GLN A 121 22.71 6.83 -6.40
C GLN A 121 23.89 6.32 -5.54
N GLY A 122 24.35 5.09 -5.78
CA GLY A 122 25.55 4.55 -5.15
C GLY A 122 26.82 5.33 -5.51
N SER A 123 26.91 5.83 -6.75
CA SER A 123 28.07 6.58 -7.25
C SER A 123 28.10 8.05 -6.84
N SER A 124 26.95 8.69 -6.58
CA SER A 124 26.89 10.10 -6.11
C SER A 124 27.20 10.24 -4.61
N ARG A 125 26.95 9.18 -3.84
CA ARG A 125 26.98 9.18 -2.37
C ARG A 125 28.36 9.19 -1.67
N PRO A 126 29.52 8.86 -2.29
CA PRO A 126 30.81 9.02 -1.62
C PRO A 126 31.22 10.49 -1.45
N GLU A 127 30.89 11.34 -2.42
CA GLU A 127 31.32 12.75 -2.47
C GLU A 127 30.47 13.67 -1.59
N GLU A 128 29.14 13.54 -1.63
CA GLU A 128 28.22 14.35 -0.82
C GLU A 128 28.43 14.10 0.69
N ARG A 129 28.69 12.84 1.08
CA ARG A 129 28.96 12.46 2.48
C ARG A 129 30.27 13.04 3.00
N LYS A 130 31.32 13.12 2.18
CA LYS A 130 32.57 13.80 2.55
C LYS A 130 32.33 15.29 2.78
N ARG A 131 31.51 15.94 1.94
CA ARG A 131 31.21 17.37 2.03
C ARG A 131 30.37 17.71 3.26
N LEU A 132 29.33 16.92 3.56
CA LEU A 132 28.46 17.16 4.72
C LEU A 132 29.15 16.84 6.05
N VAL A 133 30.08 15.87 6.09
CA VAL A 133 30.91 15.61 7.27
C VAL A 133 32.02 16.67 7.42
N ALA A 134 32.68 17.08 6.32
CA ALA A 134 33.72 18.11 6.35
C ALA A 134 33.17 19.49 6.76
N ASN A 135 31.92 19.81 6.38
CA ASN A 135 31.29 21.08 6.72
C ASN A 135 30.78 21.13 8.18
N LYS A 136 30.67 19.98 8.86
CA LYS A 136 30.21 19.91 10.25
C LYS A 136 31.28 20.32 11.28
N GLY A 137 32.54 20.50 10.84
CA GLY A 137 33.66 20.98 11.67
C GLY A 137 33.96 22.48 11.57
N LYS A 138 33.28 23.24 10.69
CA LYS A 138 33.48 24.69 10.55
C LYS A 138 32.24 25.46 10.99
N TRP A 139 31.98 25.47 12.29
CA TRP A 139 31.19 26.55 12.85
C TRP A 139 32.11 27.79 12.97
N PRO A 140 31.79 28.93 12.35
CA PRO A 140 32.55 30.15 12.59
C PRO A 140 32.28 30.59 14.04
N VAL A 141 33.25 30.34 14.93
CA VAL A 141 33.31 30.97 16.25
C VAL A 141 33.48 32.47 16.01
N LYS A 142 32.38 33.21 16.02
CA LYS A 142 32.40 34.67 15.92
C LYS A 142 32.75 35.21 17.32
N ASN A 143 34.05 35.32 17.59
CA ASN A 143 34.56 36.02 18.77
C ASN A 143 34.10 37.48 18.70
N ARG A 144 33.21 37.87 19.61
CA ARG A 144 32.89 39.26 19.90
C ARG A 144 33.71 39.67 21.12
N ASN A 145 34.91 40.21 20.89
CA ASN A 145 35.66 41.03 21.84
C ASN A 145 36.37 42.13 21.06
N THR A 146 36.60 43.27 21.73
CA THR A 146 37.11 44.59 21.28
C THR A 146 35.99 45.54 20.83
N ALA A 147 35.83 46.75 21.37
CA ALA A 147 36.51 47.52 22.43
C ALA A 147 35.51 48.51 23.03
#